data_AF-E5AW55-F1
#
_entry.id   AF-E5AW55-F1
#
_cell.length_a   1.000
_cell.length_b   1.000
_cell.length_c   1.000
_cell.angle_alpha   90.00
_cell.angle_beta   90.00
_cell.angle_gamma   90.00
#
_symmetry.space_group_name_H-M   'P 1'
#
loop_
_entity.id
_entity.type
_entity.pdbx_description
1 polymer ?
#
loop_
_entity_poly.entity_id
_entity_poly.type
_entity_poly.pdbx_seq_one_letter_code
_entity_poly.pdbx_strand_id
1 'polypeptide(L)'
;MWHRGDRPTARDLFDLSLMIEREPNSLMDAGEYLIRHRDTFLRLLGEHREFLASRFNDTQTLSYTPSFDYCAGLVSDFIQEIPGNIDGHKLRSRPRPRPR
;
A
#
# COMPACT_ATOMS: atom_id res chain seq x y z
N MET A 1 9.56 3.11 8.79
CA MET A 1 10.04 1.79 9.24
C MET A 1 9.53 0.76 8.22
N TRP A 2 10.22 0.58 7.09
CA TRP A 2 9.84 -0.27 5.94
C TRP A 2 10.57 -1.64 5.95
N HIS A 3 10.93 -2.15 7.13
CA HIS A 3 11.88 -3.26 7.20
C HIS A 3 11.48 -4.27 8.26
N ARG A 4 10.52 -5.14 7.93
CA ARG A 4 10.57 -6.57 8.31
C ARG A 4 9.46 -7.36 7.60
N GLY A 5 9.80 -7.75 6.38
CA GLY A 5 9.10 -8.82 5.66
C GLY A 5 8.23 -8.29 4.54
N ASP A 6 8.39 -8.90 3.38
CA ASP A 6 7.69 -8.71 2.12
C ASP A 6 6.20 -9.10 2.20
N ARG A 7 5.56 -8.83 3.35
CA ARG A 7 4.20 -9.22 3.68
C ARG A 7 3.49 -8.02 4.30
N PRO A 8 2.53 -7.42 3.60
CA PRO A 8 1.69 -6.40 4.21
C PRO A 8 1.06 -6.89 5.49
N THR A 9 1.14 -6.03 6.50
CA THR A 9 0.63 -6.27 7.84
C THR A 9 -0.67 -5.50 8.05
N ALA A 10 -1.43 -5.86 9.07
CA ALA A 10 -2.63 -5.12 9.46
C ALA A 10 -2.38 -3.63 9.73
N ARG A 11 -1.14 -3.28 10.10
CA ARG A 11 -0.71 -1.88 10.29
C ARG A 11 -0.57 -1.13 8.98
N ASP A 12 -0.04 -1.78 7.94
CA ASP A 12 0.05 -1.18 6.61
C ASP A 12 -1.34 -0.91 6.03
N LEU A 13 -2.31 -1.81 6.29
CA LEU A 13 -3.72 -1.58 5.94
C LEU A 13 -4.27 -0.33 6.63
N PHE A 14 -4.05 -0.20 7.95
CA PHE A 14 -4.49 0.96 8.72
C PHE A 14 -3.85 2.27 8.24
N ASP A 15 -2.52 2.28 8.08
CA ASP A 15 -1.76 3.46 7.64
C ASP A 15 -2.16 3.88 6.22
N LEU A 16 -2.44 2.91 5.32
CA LEU A 16 -2.95 3.18 3.98
C LEU A 16 -4.37 3.76 4.01
N SER A 17 -5.28 3.20 4.79
CA SER A 17 -6.64 3.74 4.91
C SER A 17 -6.64 5.18 5.42
N LEU A 18 -5.81 5.46 6.43
CA LEU A 18 -5.66 6.81 6.96
C LEU A 18 -5.08 7.78 5.92
N MET A 19 -4.12 7.33 5.11
CA MET A 19 -3.49 8.15 4.07
C MET A 19 -4.44 8.42 2.90
N ILE A 20 -5.26 7.44 2.49
CA ILE A 20 -6.28 7.62 1.46
C ILE A 20 -7.33 8.64 1.93
N GLU A 21 -7.78 8.58 3.19
CA GLU A 21 -8.76 9.53 3.71
C GLU A 21 -8.21 10.95 3.82
N ARG A 22 -6.93 11.11 4.18
CA ARG A 22 -6.33 12.44 4.44
C ARG A 22 -5.68 13.07 3.23
N GLU A 23 -4.98 12.28 2.43
CA GLU A 23 -4.11 12.76 1.34
C GLU A 23 -4.17 11.85 0.09
N PRO A 24 -5.36 11.64 -0.51
CA PRO A 24 -5.51 10.72 -1.64
C PRO A 24 -4.68 11.13 -2.87
N ASN A 25 -4.55 12.44 -3.12
CA ASN A 25 -3.79 12.97 -4.25
C ASN A 25 -2.27 12.68 -4.11
N SER A 26 -1.70 12.93 -2.92
CA SER A 26 -0.29 12.63 -2.63
C SER A 26 0.00 11.12 -2.78
N LEU A 27 -0.96 10.28 -2.40
CA LEU A 27 -0.83 8.84 -2.51
C LEU A 27 -0.91 8.35 -3.96
N MET A 28 -1.74 8.98 -4.80
CA MET A 28 -1.78 8.68 -6.23
C MET A 28 -0.46 9.03 -6.92
N ASP A 29 0.16 10.17 -6.60
CA ASP A 29 1.50 10.54 -7.10
C ASP A 29 2.59 9.54 -6.68
N ALA A 30 2.44 8.91 -5.50
CA ALA A 30 3.34 7.86 -5.02
C ALA A 30 2.95 6.43 -5.49
N GLY A 31 1.92 6.30 -6.32
CA GLY A 31 1.24 5.04 -6.65
C GLY A 31 2.13 3.95 -7.27
N GLU A 32 3.26 4.31 -7.92
CA GLU A 32 4.17 3.33 -8.54
C GLU A 32 4.71 2.28 -7.56
N TYR A 33 4.89 2.64 -6.28
CA TYR A 33 5.34 1.69 -5.25
C TYR A 33 4.20 0.79 -4.74
N LEU A 34 2.97 1.30 -4.72
CA LEU A 34 1.76 0.55 -4.36
C LEU A 34 1.40 -0.49 -5.43
N ILE A 35 1.55 -0.15 -6.71
CA ILE A 35 1.28 -1.05 -7.84
C ILE A 35 2.17 -2.30 -7.80
N ARG A 36 3.45 -2.17 -7.41
CA ARG A 36 4.40 -3.29 -7.38
C ARG A 36 3.99 -4.42 -6.44
N HIS A 37 3.32 -4.08 -5.33
CA HIS A 37 2.93 -5.04 -4.30
C HIS A 37 1.42 -5.27 -4.23
N ARG A 38 0.64 -4.61 -5.11
CA ARG A 38 -0.83 -4.68 -5.18
C ARG A 38 -1.36 -6.11 -5.14
N ASP A 39 -0.90 -6.99 -6.03
CA ASP A 39 -1.47 -8.33 -6.14
C ASP A 39 -1.17 -9.18 -4.90
N THR A 40 0.03 -9.02 -4.34
CA THR A 40 0.40 -9.69 -3.09
C THR A 40 -0.42 -9.16 -1.91
N PHE A 41 -0.68 -7.85 -1.89
CA PHE A 41 -1.50 -7.20 -0.87
C PHE A 41 -2.95 -7.67 -0.91
N LEU A 42 -3.58 -7.62 -2.08
CA LEU A 42 -4.97 -8.06 -2.26
C LEU A 42 -5.13 -9.55 -1.96
N ARG A 43 -4.17 -10.38 -2.37
CA ARG A 43 -4.18 -11.81 -2.06
C ARG A 43 -4.11 -12.08 -0.56
N LEU A 44 -3.24 -11.37 0.16
CA LEU A 44 -3.12 -11.53 1.62
C LEU A 44 -4.36 -11.06 2.37
N LEU A 45 -5.02 -9.98 1.91
CA LEU A 45 -6.30 -9.53 2.47
C LEU A 45 -7.40 -10.60 2.34
N GLY A 46 -7.42 -11.35 1.24
CA GLY A 46 -8.34 -12.46 1.04
C GLY A 46 -7.96 -13.72 1.82
N GLU A 47 -6.73 -14.20 1.64
CA GLU A 47 -6.27 -15.49 2.18
C GLU A 47 -6.09 -15.49 3.71
N HIS A 48 -5.77 -14.34 4.31
CA HIS A 48 -5.43 -14.23 5.74
C HIS A 48 -6.34 -13.28 6.52
N ARG A 49 -7.58 -13.09 6.05
CA ARG A 49 -8.55 -12.15 6.63
C ARG A 49 -8.68 -12.24 8.14
N GLU A 50 -8.91 -13.44 8.69
CA GLU A 50 -9.13 -13.62 10.14
C GLU A 50 -7.89 -13.23 10.97
N PHE A 51 -6.71 -13.63 10.50
CA PHE A 51 -5.45 -13.29 11.15
C PHE A 51 -5.17 -11.79 11.10
N LEU A 52 -5.40 -11.16 9.94
CA LEU A 52 -5.20 -9.73 9.76
C LEU A 52 -6.22 -8.92 10.57
N ALA A 53 -7.49 -9.33 10.60
CA ALA A 53 -8.53 -8.66 11.37
C ALA A 53 -8.24 -8.69 12.88
N SER A 54 -7.75 -9.82 13.42
CA SER A 54 -7.33 -9.90 14.81
C SER A 54 -6.19 -8.92 15.13
N ARG A 55 -5.16 -8.86 14.27
CA ARG A 55 -4.03 -7.92 14.43
C ARG A 55 -4.42 -6.46 14.22
N PHE A 56 -5.41 -6.23 13.35
CA PHE A 56 -5.98 -4.91 13.10
C PHE A 56 -6.71 -4.40 14.34
N ASN A 57 -7.54 -5.23 14.96
CA ASN A 57 -8.28 -4.89 16.17
C ASN A 57 -7.36 -4.69 17.39
N ASP A 58 -6.21 -5.37 17.43
CA ASP A 58 -5.16 -5.13 18.44
C ASP A 58 -4.46 -3.77 18.25
N THR A 59 -4.55 -3.18 17.05
CA THR A 59 -3.95 -1.87 16.76
C THR A 59 -4.82 -0.78 17.35
N GLN A 60 -4.60 -0.47 18.63
CA GLN A 60 -5.26 0.64 19.31
C GLN A 60 -4.77 1.99 18.77
N THR A 61 -5.71 2.78 18.27
CA THR A 61 -5.53 4.17 17.86
C THR A 61 -6.39 5.07 18.71
N LEU A 62 -5.80 6.17 19.19
CA LEU A 62 -6.41 7.06 20.19
C LEU A 62 -7.64 7.84 19.68
N SER A 63 -8.00 7.79 18.38
CA SER A 63 -9.11 8.59 17.82
C SER A 63 -9.70 8.12 16.48
N TYR A 64 -9.29 6.97 15.93
CA TYR A 64 -9.76 6.52 14.61
C TYR A 64 -9.94 5.00 14.62
N THR A 65 -11.18 4.54 14.75
CA THR A 65 -11.55 3.13 14.93
C THR A 65 -12.37 2.59 13.75
N PRO A 66 -11.83 2.60 12.51
CA PRO A 66 -12.51 1.98 11.39
C PRO A 66 -12.57 0.46 11.59
N SER A 67 -13.54 -0.21 10.96
CA SER A 67 -13.53 -1.67 10.91
C SER A 67 -12.49 -2.16 9.90
N PHE A 68 -12.01 -3.40 10.10
CA PHE A 68 -11.15 -4.08 9.12
C PHE A 68 -11.81 -4.08 7.73
N ASP A 69 -13.11 -4.38 7.65
CA ASP A 69 -13.84 -4.48 6.39
C ASP A 69 -13.92 -3.15 5.65
N TYR A 70 -14.12 -2.06 6.39
CA TYR A 70 -14.11 -0.71 5.82
C TYR A 70 -12.74 -0.38 5.21
N CYS A 71 -11.67 -0.62 5.97
CA CYS A 71 -10.30 -0.35 5.53
C CYS A 71 -9.91 -1.20 4.32
N ALA A 72 -10.24 -2.49 4.36
CA ALA A 72 -9.97 -3.43 3.27
C ALA A 72 -10.71 -3.04 1.99
N GLY A 73 -11.98 -2.63 2.09
CA GLY A 73 -12.76 -2.13 0.95
C GLY A 73 -12.14 -0.85 0.37
N LEU A 74 -11.95 0.17 1.19
CA LEU A 74 -11.42 1.47 0.79
C LEU A 74 -10.04 1.36 0.11
N VAL A 75 -9.13 0.55 0.67
CA VAL A 75 -7.81 0.32 0.07
C VAL A 75 -7.91 -0.50 -1.21
N SER A 76 -8.79 -1.50 -1.28
CA SER A 76 -8.97 -2.32 -2.49
C SER A 76 -9.51 -1.50 -3.65
N ASP A 77 -10.50 -0.65 -3.40
CA ASP A 77 -11.09 0.23 -4.41
C ASP A 77 -10.05 1.25 -4.91
N PHE A 78 -9.36 1.92 -3.99
CA PHE A 78 -8.33 2.90 -4.34
C PHE A 78 -7.20 2.29 -5.18
N ILE A 79 -6.70 1.12 -4.79
CA ILE A 79 -5.63 0.43 -5.54
C ILE A 79 -6.09 -0.02 -6.94
N GLN A 80 -7.38 -0.30 -7.12
CA GLN A 80 -7.94 -0.61 -8.44
C GLN A 80 -8.06 0.62 -9.34
N GLU A 81 -8.29 1.80 -8.76
CA GLU A 81 -8.37 3.08 -9.48
C GLU A 81 -7.00 3.62 -9.94
N ILE A 82 -5.89 3.20 -9.32
CA ILE A 82 -4.56 3.59 -9.76
C ILE A 82 -4.31 3.02 -11.17
N PRO A 83 -4.15 3.86 -12.21
CA PRO A 83 -3.89 3.39 -13.55
C PRO A 83 -2.54 2.65 -13.57
N GLY A 84 -2.60 1.34 -13.83
CA GLY A 84 -1.42 0.50 -13.97
C GLY A 84 -0.67 0.89 -15.24
N ASN A 85 0.21 1.89 -15.17
CA ASN A 85 1.16 2.12 -16.24
C ASN A 85 2.24 1.03 -16.15
N ILE A 86 1.90 -0.15 -16.67
CA ILE A 86 2.84 -1.21 -16.99
C ILE A 86 3.67 -0.70 -18.18
N ASP A 87 4.63 0.19 -17.92
CA ASP A 87 5.81 0.50 -18.76
C ASP A 87 6.39 1.85 -18.30
N GLY A 88 7.51 1.85 -17.57
CA GLY A 88 8.12 3.12 -17.20
C GLY A 88 9.40 3.12 -16.40
N HIS A 89 9.76 2.05 -15.68
CA HIS A 89 11.09 2.00 -15.05
C HIS A 89 12.14 1.40 -16.00
N LYS A 90 12.34 2.06 -17.16
CA LYS A 90 13.70 2.19 -17.69
C LYS A 90 14.41 3.17 -16.76
N LEU A 91 14.89 2.63 -15.64
CA LEU A 91 15.82 3.26 -14.71
C LEU A 91 16.79 4.08 -15.55
N ARG A 92 16.81 5.40 -15.33
CA ARG A 92 17.72 6.33 -16.00
C ARG A 92 19.16 5.84 -15.80
N SER A 93 19.66 5.08 -16.76
CA SER A 93 21.08 4.85 -16.96
C SER A 93 21.71 6.19 -17.26
N ARG A 94 22.17 6.86 -16.21
CA ARG A 94 23.00 8.06 -16.30
C ARG A 94 24.26 7.65 -17.07
N PRO A 95 24.53 8.16 -18.29
CA PRO A 95 25.78 7.84 -18.94
C PRO A 95 26.90 8.49 -18.12
N ARG A 96 27.87 7.67 -17.68
CA ARG A 96 29.12 8.19 -17.11
C ARG A 96 29.77 9.10 -18.16
N PRO A 97 30.20 10.33 -17.84
CA PRO A 97 31.01 11.10 -18.77
C PRO A 97 32.35 10.37 -18.93
N ARG A 98 32.74 10.09 -20.18
CA ARG A 98 34.09 9.58 -20.49
C ARG A 98 35.09 10.71 -20.24
N PRO A 99 36.19 10.48 -19.53
CA PRO A 99 37.30 11.43 -19.51
C PRO A 99 38.02 11.41 -20.87
N ARG A 100 38.43 12.60 -21.32
CA ARG A 100 39.24 12.86 -22.51
C ARG A 100 40.67 12.37 -22.33
#